data_AF-A0A846BXT0-F1
#
_entry.id   AF-A0A846BXT0-F1
#
_cell.length_a   1.000
_cell.length_b   1.000
_cell.length_c   1.000
_cell.angle_alpha   90.00
_cell.angle_beta   90.00
_cell.angle_gamma   90.00
#
_symmetry.space_group_name_H-M   'P 1'
#
loop_
_entity.id
_entity.type
_entity.pdbx_description
1 polymer ?
#
loop_
_entity_poly.entity_id
_entity_poly.type
_entity_poly.pdbx_seq_one_letter_code
_entity_poly.pdbx_strand_id
1 'polypeptide(L)'
;TDNELIDKVLPGSGTYYLKVNGFSGDTSNTYDLRWDQLLMDNTIAIEPGGVELKETHPTNEKINVMTGSFGADVFALGNENQAYYDELGVGDYALISDFDFTQDLMQLQGSSSNYRLGSVSSNLPTGIGIFRQTSGIDELIAIVQGVGSLNLSADYFSYVS
;
A
#
# COMPACT_ATOMS: atom_id res chain seq x y z
N THR A 1 -31.32 1.12 5.95
CA THR A 1 -30.15 0.30 5.59
C THR A 1 -29.60 -0.28 6.88
N ASP A 2 -29.63 -1.59 7.00
CA ASP A 2 -29.25 -2.39 8.16
C ASP A 2 -27.75 -2.74 8.21
N ASN A 3 -26.93 -2.12 7.35
CA ASN A 3 -25.48 -2.26 7.32
C ASN A 3 -25.03 -3.73 7.25
N GLU A 4 -25.71 -4.54 6.44
CA GLU A 4 -25.30 -5.91 6.16
C GLU A 4 -23.99 -5.92 5.37
N LEU A 5 -22.97 -6.60 5.90
CA LEU A 5 -21.66 -6.79 5.28
C LEU A 5 -21.48 -8.26 4.88
N ILE A 6 -20.95 -8.50 3.69
CA ILE A 6 -20.47 -9.83 3.27
C ILE A 6 -18.96 -9.86 3.43
N ASP A 7 -18.47 -10.52 4.48
CA ASP A 7 -17.05 -10.79 4.67
C ASP A 7 -16.76 -12.26 4.34
N LYS A 8 -16.20 -12.50 3.14
CA LYS A 8 -15.89 -13.84 2.67
C LYS A 8 -14.59 -13.90 1.89
N VAL A 9 -13.61 -14.60 2.46
CA VAL A 9 -12.40 -15.01 1.75
C VAL A 9 -12.73 -16.11 0.73
N LEU A 10 -12.36 -15.88 -0.52
CA LEU A 10 -12.59 -16.82 -1.62
C LEU A 10 -11.42 -17.81 -1.76
N PRO A 11 -11.68 -19.08 -2.10
CA PRO A 11 -10.68 -20.15 -2.00
C PRO A 11 -9.64 -20.18 -3.14
N GLY A 12 -9.74 -19.29 -4.13
CA GLY A 12 -8.81 -19.24 -5.27
C GLY A 12 -9.34 -18.39 -6.42
N SER A 13 -8.66 -18.46 -7.57
CA SER A 13 -9.09 -17.77 -8.79
C SER A 13 -10.31 -18.47 -9.41
N GLY A 14 -11.34 -17.72 -9.77
CA GLY A 14 -12.53 -18.25 -10.43
C GLY A 14 -13.63 -17.21 -10.62
N THR A 15 -14.74 -17.62 -11.23
CA THR A 15 -15.96 -16.80 -11.33
C THR A 15 -16.86 -17.08 -10.13
N TYR A 16 -17.24 -16.02 -9.42
CA TYR A 16 -18.12 -16.09 -8.26
C TYR A 16 -19.38 -15.27 -8.53
N TYR A 17 -20.51 -15.72 -7.98
CA TYR A 17 -21.80 -15.04 -8.10
C TYR A 17 -22.27 -14.62 -6.71
N LEU A 18 -22.62 -13.34 -6.55
CA LEU A 18 -23.34 -12.89 -5.36
C LEU A 18 -24.84 -13.01 -5.62
N LYS A 19 -25.54 -13.71 -4.71
CA LYS A 19 -27.00 -13.79 -4.73
C LYS A 19 -27.58 -13.00 -3.57
N VAL A 20 -28.16 -11.85 -3.86
CA VAL A 20 -28.91 -11.04 -2.90
C VAL A 20 -30.36 -11.54 -2.89
N ASN A 21 -30.88 -11.92 -1.72
CA ASN A 21 -32.25 -12.40 -1.56
C ASN A 21 -33.05 -11.42 -0.70
N GLY A 22 -34.29 -11.17 -1.10
CA GLY A 22 -35.24 -10.46 -0.26
C GLY A 22 -35.67 -11.26 0.96
N PHE A 23 -35.85 -10.59 2.10
CA PHE A 23 -36.50 -11.21 3.24
C PHE A 23 -37.92 -11.61 2.82
N SER A 24 -38.29 -12.88 3.04
CA SER A 24 -39.64 -13.41 2.83
C SER A 24 -40.24 -13.29 1.41
N GLY A 25 -39.42 -13.19 0.36
CA GLY A 25 -39.91 -13.13 -1.02
C GLY A 25 -40.51 -11.78 -1.42
N ASP A 26 -40.29 -10.75 -0.61
CA ASP A 26 -40.62 -9.37 -0.96
C ASP A 26 -39.68 -8.88 -2.07
N THR A 27 -40.27 -8.65 -3.25
CA THR A 27 -39.57 -8.14 -4.45
C THR A 27 -39.57 -6.62 -4.52
N SER A 28 -40.17 -5.92 -3.55
CA SER A 28 -40.24 -4.45 -3.51
C SER A 28 -39.03 -3.80 -2.86
N ASN A 29 -38.13 -4.60 -2.28
CA ASN A 29 -36.89 -4.11 -1.71
C ASN A 29 -35.95 -3.58 -2.79
N THR A 30 -35.49 -2.35 -2.61
CA THR A 30 -34.41 -1.76 -3.38
C THR A 30 -33.10 -2.03 -2.65
N TYR A 31 -32.19 -2.73 -3.31
CA TYR A 31 -30.84 -2.99 -2.80
C TYR A 31 -29.85 -2.11 -3.54
N ASP A 32 -29.07 -1.33 -2.79
CA ASP A 32 -27.88 -0.68 -3.33
C ASP A 32 -26.71 -1.64 -3.13
N LEU A 33 -26.17 -2.18 -4.22
CA LEU A 33 -24.85 -2.79 -4.20
C LEU A 33 -23.82 -1.68 -4.28
N ARG A 34 -23.15 -1.43 -3.16
CA ARG A 34 -22.02 -0.51 -3.11
C ARG A 34 -20.77 -1.35 -2.96
N TRP A 35 -19.86 -1.15 -3.89
CA TRP A 35 -18.52 -1.68 -3.80
C TRP A 35 -17.66 -0.46 -3.49
N ASP A 36 -17.11 -0.42 -2.28
CA ASP A 36 -15.87 0.29 -2.11
C ASP A 36 -14.82 -0.70 -2.60
N GLN A 37 -14.20 -0.40 -3.74
CA GLN A 37 -12.97 -1.08 -4.06
C GLN A 37 -12.03 -0.72 -2.91
N LEU A 38 -11.68 -1.71 -2.09
CA LEU A 38 -10.50 -1.58 -1.26
C LEU A 38 -9.36 -1.49 -2.26
N LEU A 39 -9.01 -0.26 -2.65
CA LEU A 39 -7.83 0.00 -3.45
C LEU A 39 -6.68 -0.45 -2.56
N MET A 40 -6.18 -1.66 -2.78
CA MET A 40 -4.74 -1.83 -2.71
C MET A 40 -4.23 -0.90 -3.79
N ASP A 41 -3.74 0.26 -3.36
CA ASP A 41 -3.17 1.28 -4.24
C ASP A 41 -2.03 0.65 -5.03
N ASN A 42 -2.35 0.18 -6.23
CA ASN A 42 -1.43 -0.23 -7.28
C ASN A 42 -2.26 -0.61 -8.52
N THR A 43 -2.76 0.38 -9.26
CA THR A 43 -2.74 0.49 -10.75
C THR A 43 -3.68 1.62 -11.17
N ILE A 44 -3.12 2.66 -11.80
CA ILE A 44 -3.87 3.71 -12.49
C ILE A 44 -4.70 3.06 -13.61
N ALA A 45 -6.03 3.03 -13.46
CA ALA A 45 -6.92 2.69 -14.57
C ALA A 45 -6.99 3.91 -15.52
N ILE A 46 -6.22 3.88 -16.60
CA ILE A 46 -6.37 4.87 -17.69
C ILE A 46 -7.62 4.49 -18.49
N GLU A 47 -8.75 5.12 -18.18
CA GLU A 47 -9.94 5.10 -19.05
C GLU A 47 -9.61 5.81 -20.38
N PRO A 48 -9.93 5.23 -21.55
CA PRO A 48 -9.65 5.84 -22.83
C PRO A 48 -10.68 6.92 -23.13
N GLY A 49 -10.45 8.14 -22.65
CA GLY A 49 -11.29 9.29 -22.98
C GLY A 49 -11.35 10.39 -21.94
N GLY A 50 -10.23 11.08 -21.72
CA GLY A 50 -10.20 12.49 -21.34
C GLY A 50 -10.84 12.90 -20.02
N VAL A 51 -10.07 12.80 -18.93
CA VAL A 51 -9.67 13.93 -18.09
C VAL A 51 -8.30 13.54 -17.55
N GLU A 52 -7.30 14.40 -17.68
CA GLU A 52 -6.08 14.28 -16.88
C GLU A 52 -6.51 14.46 -15.42
N LEU A 53 -6.85 13.36 -14.75
CA LEU A 53 -6.81 13.34 -13.30
C LEU A 53 -5.34 13.57 -12.99
N LYS A 54 -4.98 14.83 -12.75
CA LYS A 54 -3.97 15.09 -11.73
C LYS A 54 -4.48 14.33 -10.52
N GLU A 55 -3.99 13.12 -10.34
CA GLU A 55 -4.01 12.40 -9.08
C GLU A 55 -3.20 13.29 -8.13
N THR A 56 -3.80 14.39 -7.69
CA THR A 56 -3.54 14.87 -6.35
C THR A 56 -4.01 13.72 -5.51
N HIS A 57 -3.10 12.82 -5.11
CA HIS A 57 -3.37 11.88 -4.03
C HIS A 57 -4.09 12.70 -2.95
N PRO A 58 -5.40 12.51 -2.73
CA PRO A 58 -6.09 13.32 -1.76
C PRO A 58 -5.83 12.67 -0.41
N THR A 59 -4.58 12.55 0.03
CA THR A 59 -4.26 11.80 1.23
C THR A 59 -3.91 12.77 2.36
N ASN A 60 -4.97 13.22 3.02
CA ASN A 60 -4.92 13.40 4.48
C ASN A 60 -4.69 12.06 5.22
N GLU A 61 -4.39 10.97 4.49
CA GLU A 61 -4.05 9.65 5.02
C GLU A 61 -2.57 9.59 5.36
N LYS A 62 -2.34 9.50 6.67
CA LYS A 62 -1.04 9.52 7.35
C LYS A 62 -0.30 8.20 7.31
N ILE A 63 -0.92 7.11 6.83
CA ILE A 63 -0.31 5.78 6.83
C ILE A 63 -0.93 5.02 5.66
N ASN A 64 -0.10 4.52 4.74
CA ASN A 64 -0.57 3.67 3.64
C ASN A 64 -0.20 2.21 3.90
N VAL A 65 -1.19 1.32 4.00
CA VAL A 65 -0.92 -0.12 4.19
C VAL A 65 -0.78 -0.79 2.83
N MET A 66 0.43 -1.27 2.54
CA MET A 66 0.76 -1.95 1.29
C MET A 66 0.88 -3.45 1.53
N THR A 67 0.12 -4.23 0.75
CA THR A 67 0.15 -5.70 0.77
C THR A 67 0.27 -6.16 -0.67
N GLY A 68 1.24 -7.04 -0.93
CA GLY A 68 1.49 -7.64 -2.21
C GLY A 68 0.36 -8.55 -2.67
N SER A 69 0.44 -8.94 -3.94
CA SER A 69 -0.38 -9.97 -4.51
C SER A 69 0.35 -11.32 -4.40
N PHE A 70 -0.02 -12.30 -5.23
CA PHE A 70 0.77 -13.52 -5.32
C PHE A 70 1.86 -13.35 -6.39
N GLY A 71 3.11 -13.56 -6.01
CA GLY A 71 4.26 -13.52 -6.91
C GLY A 71 5.15 -12.33 -6.61
N ALA A 72 5.87 -11.85 -7.63
CA ALA A 72 6.77 -10.71 -7.50
C ALA A 72 6.00 -9.39 -7.58
N ASP A 73 6.06 -8.62 -6.50
CA ASP A 73 5.44 -7.30 -6.40
C ASP A 73 6.47 -6.16 -6.36
N VAL A 74 6.01 -4.94 -6.68
CA VAL A 74 6.80 -3.72 -6.52
C VAL A 74 6.10 -2.78 -5.54
N PHE A 75 6.74 -2.59 -4.39
CA PHE A 75 6.35 -1.60 -3.39
C PHE A 75 6.99 -0.25 -3.76
N ALA A 76 6.21 0.64 -4.36
CA ALA A 76 6.67 1.94 -4.80
C ALA A 76 6.74 2.93 -3.63
N LEU A 77 7.96 3.22 -3.15
CA LEU A 77 8.25 4.19 -2.08
C LEU A 77 8.87 5.50 -2.60
N GLY A 78 8.91 5.65 -3.92
CA GLY A 78 9.40 6.82 -4.62
C GLY A 78 9.41 6.60 -6.13
N ASN A 79 9.68 7.67 -6.87
CA ASN A 79 9.92 7.65 -8.32
C ASN A 79 11.19 8.42 -8.65
N GLU A 80 11.53 8.54 -9.94
CA GLU A 80 12.75 9.25 -10.41
C GLU A 80 12.85 10.69 -9.85
N ASN A 81 11.71 11.35 -9.61
CA ASN A 81 11.65 12.74 -9.20
C ASN A 81 11.59 12.94 -7.68
N GLN A 82 11.00 12.01 -6.91
CA GLN A 82 10.77 12.21 -5.47
C GLN A 82 10.66 10.90 -4.67
N ALA A 83 11.05 10.96 -3.38
CA ALA A 83 10.66 9.96 -2.39
C ALA A 83 9.21 10.22 -1.96
N TYR A 84 8.45 9.15 -1.70
CA TYR A 84 7.11 9.25 -1.11
C TYR A 84 7.21 9.24 0.42
N TYR A 85 6.23 9.81 1.11
CA TYR A 85 6.21 9.92 2.58
C TYR A 85 7.41 10.70 3.15
N ASP A 86 7.79 11.81 2.50
CA ASP A 86 8.97 12.60 2.86
C ASP A 86 8.64 13.94 3.55
N GLU A 87 7.49 14.04 4.26
CA GLU A 87 6.96 15.33 4.71
C GLU A 87 6.67 15.47 6.22
N LEU A 88 6.30 14.42 6.97
CA LEU A 88 5.75 14.52 8.33
C LEU A 88 6.51 13.73 9.41
N GLY A 89 7.80 13.48 9.23
CA GLY A 89 8.69 12.80 10.17
C GLY A 89 8.38 11.32 10.33
N VAL A 90 7.37 11.05 11.18
CA VAL A 90 6.82 9.71 11.44
C VAL A 90 5.30 9.72 11.30
N GLY A 91 4.75 10.83 10.83
CA GLY A 91 3.33 11.10 10.68
C GLY A 91 2.76 10.69 9.32
N ASP A 92 3.63 10.32 8.39
CA ASP A 92 3.36 9.72 7.08
C ASP A 92 4.36 8.59 6.84
N TYR A 93 3.91 7.40 6.43
CA TYR A 93 4.77 6.28 6.02
C TYR A 93 3.97 5.18 5.33
N ALA A 94 4.67 4.35 4.56
CA ALA A 94 4.14 3.07 4.07
C ALA A 94 4.30 1.97 5.13
N LEU A 95 3.26 1.17 5.37
CA LEU A 95 3.29 -0.04 6.18
C LEU A 95 3.22 -1.26 5.25
N ILE A 96 4.35 -1.91 5.01
CA ILE A 96 4.45 -3.07 4.11
C ILE A 96 4.25 -4.34 4.92
N SER A 97 3.18 -5.10 4.63
CA SER A 97 2.68 -6.17 5.51
C SER A 97 3.24 -7.56 5.20
N ASP A 98 3.66 -7.82 3.95
CA ASP A 98 3.92 -9.18 3.44
C ASP A 98 5.14 -9.29 2.50
N PHE A 99 6.08 -8.35 2.56
CA PHE A 99 7.28 -8.33 1.72
C PHE A 99 8.07 -9.67 1.73
N ASP A 100 8.19 -10.30 0.55
CA ASP A 100 9.05 -11.45 0.28
C ASP A 100 10.34 -10.99 -0.43
N PHE A 101 11.42 -10.88 0.33
CA PHE A 101 12.73 -10.47 -0.19
C PHE A 101 13.32 -11.39 -1.27
N THR A 102 12.70 -12.55 -1.55
CA THR A 102 13.12 -13.45 -2.63
C THR A 102 12.45 -13.15 -3.98
N GLN A 103 11.39 -12.34 -4.00
CA GLN A 103 10.59 -12.07 -5.20
C GLN A 103 10.27 -10.58 -5.38
N ASP A 104 10.07 -9.86 -4.29
CA ASP A 104 9.56 -8.50 -4.30
C ASP A 104 10.67 -7.46 -4.39
N LEU A 105 10.28 -6.27 -4.87
CA LEU A 105 11.13 -5.09 -4.92
C LEU A 105 10.53 -3.95 -4.10
N MET A 106 11.39 -3.21 -3.42
CA MET A 106 11.09 -1.89 -2.88
C MET A 106 11.77 -0.83 -3.76
N GLN A 107 10.99 0.04 -4.39
CA GLN A 107 11.50 1.11 -5.24
C GLN A 107 11.68 2.40 -4.43
N LEU A 108 12.91 2.93 -4.38
CA LEU A 108 13.28 4.14 -3.65
C LEU A 108 13.91 5.19 -4.59
N GLN A 109 13.74 6.47 -4.26
CA GLN A 109 14.34 7.56 -5.01
C GLN A 109 15.82 7.77 -4.65
N GLY A 110 16.68 8.02 -5.63
CA GLY A 110 18.08 8.34 -5.43
C GLY A 110 18.96 7.10 -5.33
N SER A 111 19.59 6.88 -4.18
CA SER A 111 20.56 5.80 -3.96
C SER A 111 20.48 5.24 -2.56
N SER A 112 21.08 4.07 -2.32
CA SER A 112 21.16 3.46 -0.98
C SER A 112 21.77 4.38 0.08
N SER A 113 22.70 5.27 -0.32
CA SER A 113 23.34 6.24 0.57
C SER A 113 22.41 7.34 1.07
N ASN A 114 21.22 7.48 0.49
CA ASN A 114 20.18 8.40 0.96
C ASN A 114 19.33 7.81 2.08
N TYR A 115 19.53 6.55 2.44
CA TYR A 115 18.67 5.84 3.37
C TYR A 115 19.45 5.13 4.47
N ARG A 116 18.76 4.89 5.59
CA ARG A 116 19.23 3.96 6.62
C ARG A 116 18.08 3.07 7.09
N LEU A 117 18.44 1.89 7.56
CA LEU A 117 17.53 0.96 8.22
C LEU A 117 17.61 1.14 9.73
N GLY A 118 16.51 0.94 10.45
CA GLY A 118 16.53 1.04 11.91
C GLY A 118 15.26 0.55 12.59
N SER A 119 15.32 0.47 13.92
CA SER A 119 14.13 0.22 14.73
C SER A 119 13.22 1.43 14.75
N VAL A 120 11.91 1.18 14.76
CA VAL A 120 10.88 2.20 14.97
C VAL A 120 10.51 2.30 16.45
N SER A 121 9.89 3.41 16.86
CA SER A 121 9.44 3.61 18.23
C SER A 121 8.31 2.65 18.59
N SER A 122 8.18 2.31 19.89
CA SER A 122 7.21 1.30 20.36
C SER A 122 5.73 1.68 20.21
N ASN A 123 5.44 2.92 19.83
CA ASN A 123 4.10 3.41 19.50
C ASN A 123 3.76 3.28 18.01
N LEU A 124 4.67 2.76 17.20
CA LEU A 124 4.48 2.45 15.78
C LEU A 124 4.34 0.93 15.59
N PRO A 125 3.78 0.48 14.45
CA PRO A 125 3.75 -0.93 14.09
C PRO A 125 5.13 -1.57 14.15
N THR A 126 5.21 -2.82 14.61
CA THR A 126 6.47 -3.58 14.66
C THR A 126 6.98 -3.84 13.25
N GLY A 127 8.27 -3.61 13.04
CA GLY A 127 8.95 -3.89 11.77
C GLY A 127 10.33 -3.22 11.71
N ILE A 128 10.93 -3.26 10.53
CA ILE A 128 12.15 -2.52 10.21
C ILE A 128 11.75 -1.22 9.53
N GLY A 129 12.18 -0.09 10.09
CA GLY A 129 11.99 1.22 9.49
C GLY A 129 13.01 1.50 8.39
N ILE A 130 12.53 2.03 7.27
CA ILE A 130 13.34 2.62 6.20
C ILE A 130 13.25 4.13 6.38
N PHE A 131 14.39 4.76 6.67
CA PHE A 131 14.46 6.20 6.91
C PHE A 131 15.25 6.88 5.80
N ARG A 132 14.72 7.96 5.23
CA ARG A 132 15.48 8.85 4.36
C ARG A 132 16.32 9.78 5.22
N GLN A 133 17.60 9.85 4.91
CA GLN A 133 18.54 10.68 5.65
C GLN A 133 18.37 12.15 5.26
N THR A 134 18.12 12.99 6.27
CA THR A 134 18.03 14.44 6.08
C THR A 134 19.14 15.14 6.87
N SER A 135 19.27 16.47 6.72
CA SER A 135 20.17 17.24 7.59
C SER A 135 19.64 17.39 9.03
N GLY A 136 18.37 17.05 9.26
CA GLY A 136 17.67 17.18 10.53
C GLY A 136 17.34 15.82 11.12
N ILE A 137 16.05 15.60 11.39
CA ILE A 137 15.54 14.30 11.79
C ILE A 137 15.30 13.49 10.51
N ASP A 138 15.78 12.25 10.49
CA ASP A 138 15.52 11.37 9.36
C ASP A 138 14.02 11.08 9.24
N GLU A 139 13.58 11.00 8.00
CA GLU A 139 12.18 10.88 7.62
C GLU A 139 11.80 9.41 7.46
N LEU A 140 10.71 8.96 8.09
CA LEU A 140 10.28 7.57 8.03
C LEU A 140 9.49 7.31 6.75
N ILE A 141 10.11 6.64 5.78
CA ILE A 141 9.48 6.34 4.50
C ILE A 141 8.57 5.12 4.60
N ALA A 142 9.04 4.07 5.30
CA ALA A 142 8.30 2.84 5.41
C ALA A 142 8.63 2.03 6.68
N ILE A 143 7.69 1.18 7.07
CA ILE A 143 7.87 0.10 8.05
C ILE A 143 7.60 -1.22 7.33
N VAL A 144 8.60 -2.09 7.30
CA VAL A 144 8.51 -3.43 6.71
C VAL A 144 8.27 -4.46 7.82
N GLN A 145 7.13 -5.12 7.78
CA GLN A 145 6.73 -6.12 8.77
C GLN A 145 7.23 -7.52 8.40
N GLY A 146 7.23 -8.45 9.36
CA GLY A 146 7.50 -9.86 9.11
C GLY A 146 8.94 -10.24 8.75
N VAL A 147 9.83 -9.26 8.51
CA VAL A 147 11.23 -9.50 8.14
C VAL A 147 12.19 -9.37 9.33
N GLY A 148 13.20 -10.25 9.37
CA GLY A 148 14.21 -10.26 10.43
C GLY A 148 15.38 -9.28 10.21
N SER A 149 15.71 -8.99 8.96
CA SER A 149 16.78 -8.06 8.58
C SER A 149 16.59 -7.61 7.14
N LEU A 150 17.01 -6.38 6.83
CA LEU A 150 17.12 -5.85 5.47
C LEU A 150 18.55 -5.34 5.22
N ASN A 151 18.92 -5.22 3.96
CA ASN A 151 20.21 -4.71 3.51
C ASN A 151 19.99 -3.78 2.30
N LEU A 152 20.31 -2.49 2.44
CA LEU A 152 20.16 -1.47 1.38
C LEU A 152 21.05 -1.72 0.16
N SER A 153 22.00 -2.65 0.22
CA SER A 153 22.80 -3.08 -0.93
C SER A 153 22.28 -4.36 -1.60
N ALA A 154 21.17 -4.92 -1.10
CA ALA A 154 20.54 -6.08 -1.72
C ALA A 154 19.76 -5.70 -2.98
N ASP A 155 19.53 -6.70 -3.82
CA ASP A 155 18.85 -6.61 -5.11
C ASP A 155 17.34 -6.35 -5.02
N TYR A 156 16.72 -6.64 -3.88
CA TYR A 156 15.33 -6.27 -3.62
C TYR A 156 15.10 -4.77 -3.33
N PHE A 157 16.16 -3.95 -3.30
CA PHE A 157 16.03 -2.50 -3.37
C PHE A 157 16.35 -2.00 -4.78
N SER A 158 15.35 -1.40 -5.42
CA SER A 158 15.49 -0.73 -6.70
C SER A 158 15.60 0.76 -6.48
N TYR A 159 16.65 1.40 -7.01
CA TYR A 159 16.89 2.83 -6.86
C TYR A 159 16.70 3.55 -8.19
N VAL A 160 15.91 4.63 -8.19
CA VAL A 160 15.54 5.40 -9.39
C VAL A 160 15.88 6.88 -9.25
N SER A 161 16.32 7.53 -10.34
CA SER A 161 16.74 8.94 -10.35
C SER A 161 16.71 9.54 -11.74
#